data_AF-A0A954IRJ0-F1
#
_entry.id   AF-A0A954IRJ0-F1
#
_cell.length_a   1.000
_cell.length_b   1.000
_cell.length_c   1.000
_cell.angle_alpha   90.00
_cell.angle_beta   90.00
_cell.angle_gamma   90.00
#
_symmetry.space_group_name_H-M   'P 1'
#
loop_
_entity.id
_entity.type
_entity.pdbx_description
1 polymer ?
#
loop_
_entity_poly.entity_id
_entity_poly.type
_entity_poly.pdbx_seq_one_letter_code
_entity_poly.pdbx_strand_id
1 'polypeptide(L)'
;ASGEILVVWEDDDIYLPHHLSSHVAAMEGRLWSKPSKVLSDYTGDVKEEDATGRFHASLALTRSAFEQVGGWPLTLRGDFDQQLIARLSSVGIPGNPRETGPPSYVFRWNSTGAYHGQAIMRGPNDERWYERVLDR
;
A
#
# COMPACT_ATOMS: atom_id res chain seq x y z
N ALA A 1 7.84 0.31 -15.72
CA ALA A 1 8.68 -0.60 -14.90
C ALA A 1 8.95 -1.89 -15.68
N SER A 2 10.18 -2.45 -15.63
CA SER A 2 10.59 -3.68 -16.34
C SER A 2 10.90 -4.88 -15.42
N GLY A 3 10.90 -4.69 -14.10
CA GLY A 3 11.13 -5.78 -13.13
C GLY A 3 10.01 -6.82 -13.11
N GLU A 4 10.32 -8.00 -12.58
CA GLU A 4 9.36 -9.10 -12.35
C GLU A 4 8.47 -8.83 -11.16
N ILE A 5 9.05 -8.33 -10.06
CA ILE A 5 8.32 -7.84 -8.89
C ILE A 5 8.14 -6.34 -9.04
N LEU A 6 6.89 -5.91 -8.88
CA LEU A 6 6.47 -4.52 -8.83
C LEU A 6 6.22 -4.18 -7.37
N VAL A 7 6.76 -3.05 -6.91
CA VAL A 7 6.57 -2.55 -5.55
C VAL A 7 5.88 -1.20 -5.64
N VAL A 8 4.86 -0.97 -4.81
CA VAL A 8 4.12 0.29 -4.78
C VAL A 8 4.93 1.32 -3.98
N TRP A 9 4.87 2.58 -4.41
CA TRP A 9 5.57 3.68 -3.78
C TRP A 9 4.69 4.93 -3.79
N GLU A 10 4.27 5.36 -2.61
CA GLU A 10 3.73 6.70 -2.36
C GLU A 10 4.87 7.71 -2.11
N ASP A 11 4.65 8.96 -2.49
CA ASP A 11 5.65 10.03 -2.50
C ASP A 11 5.84 10.72 -1.15
N ASP A 12 4.90 10.54 -0.22
CA ASP A 12 4.87 11.15 1.11
C ASP A 12 5.35 10.21 2.24
N ASP A 13 5.52 8.91 1.95
CA ASP A 13 5.91 7.86 2.90
C ASP A 13 7.42 7.58 2.99
N ILE A 14 7.82 6.78 4.00
CA ILE A 14 9.21 6.31 4.16
C ILE A 14 9.30 4.78 4.04
N TYR A 15 10.34 4.34 3.33
CA TYR A 15 10.68 2.93 3.12
C TYR A 15 12.06 2.68 3.70
N LEU A 16 12.14 1.77 4.67
CA LEU A 16 13.39 1.43 5.36
C LEU A 16 14.31 0.59 4.46
N PRO A 17 15.63 0.56 4.72
CA PRO A 17 16.60 -0.07 3.81
C PRO A 17 16.30 -1.54 3.44
N HIS A 18 15.63 -2.28 4.32
CA HIS A 18 15.25 -3.68 4.09
C HIS A 18 13.89 -3.86 3.39
N HIS A 19 13.23 -2.78 2.93
CA HIS A 19 11.88 -2.87 2.35
C HIS A 19 11.80 -3.82 1.16
N LEU A 20 12.63 -3.59 0.14
CA LEU A 20 12.65 -4.43 -1.07
C LEU A 20 13.04 -5.87 -0.76
N SER A 21 14.11 -6.08 0.01
CA SER A 21 14.61 -7.43 0.32
C SER A 21 13.60 -8.24 1.15
N SER A 22 12.86 -7.60 2.06
CA SER A 22 11.83 -8.27 2.86
C SER A 22 10.64 -8.70 2.01
N HIS A 23 10.23 -7.90 1.02
CA HIS A 23 9.20 -8.28 0.07
C HIS A 23 9.65 -9.44 -0.83
N VAL A 24 10.86 -9.36 -1.38
CA VAL A 24 11.42 -10.44 -2.22
C VAL A 24 11.47 -11.77 -1.46
N ALA A 25 11.96 -11.76 -0.21
CA ALA A 25 12.00 -12.95 0.63
C ALA A 25 10.60 -13.51 0.92
N ALA A 26 9.64 -12.65 1.28
CA ALA A 26 8.26 -13.07 1.55
C ALA A 26 7.52 -13.59 0.32
N MET A 27 7.98 -13.22 -0.88
CA MET A 27 7.36 -13.61 -2.15
C MET A 27 7.88 -14.93 -2.72
N GLU A 28 8.75 -15.66 -2.01
CA GLU A 28 9.13 -17.01 -2.40
C GLU A 28 7.90 -17.93 -2.46
N GLY A 29 7.52 -18.34 -3.67
CA GLY A 29 6.30 -19.13 -3.91
C GLY A 29 4.98 -18.37 -3.75
N ARG A 30 5.00 -17.03 -3.71
CA ARG A 30 3.79 -16.19 -3.60
C ARG A 30 3.70 -15.20 -4.77
N LEU A 31 2.47 -14.89 -5.17
CA LEU A 31 2.18 -13.94 -6.25
C LEU A 31 2.24 -12.47 -5.80
N TRP A 32 2.06 -12.23 -4.51
CA TRP A 32 2.10 -10.89 -3.93
C TRP A 32 2.44 -10.98 -2.45
N SER A 33 2.80 -9.85 -1.87
CA SER A 33 3.10 -9.73 -0.45
C SER A 33 2.55 -8.45 0.14
N LYS A 34 2.14 -8.55 1.40
CA LYS A 34 1.60 -7.46 2.21
C LYS A 34 2.00 -7.71 3.66
N PRO A 35 2.68 -6.77 4.34
CA PRO A 35 2.97 -6.93 5.74
C PRO A 35 1.67 -6.87 6.56
N SER A 36 1.57 -7.72 7.58
CA SER A 36 0.45 -7.67 8.54
C SER A 36 0.48 -6.43 9.44
N LYS A 37 1.65 -5.81 9.59
CA LYS A 37 1.85 -4.60 10.38
C LYS A 37 2.78 -3.62 9.68
N VAL A 38 2.52 -2.33 9.85
CA VAL A 38 3.35 -1.22 9.37
C VAL A 38 3.76 -0.32 10.53
N LEU A 39 4.69 0.61 10.29
CA LEU A 39 4.90 1.74 11.19
C LEU A 39 4.03 2.91 10.72
N SER A 40 3.53 3.72 11.65
CA SER A 40 2.81 4.95 11.35
C SER A 40 3.07 6.01 12.41
N ASP A 41 3.18 7.27 12.00
CA ASP A 41 3.22 8.43 12.89
C ASP A 41 1.84 9.08 13.12
N TYR A 42 0.76 8.43 12.70
CA TYR A 42 -0.61 8.98 12.75
C TYR A 42 -1.02 9.49 14.13
N THR A 43 -0.53 8.85 15.20
CA THR A 43 -0.82 9.23 16.59
C THR A 43 0.06 10.35 17.15
N GLY A 44 0.97 10.91 16.35
CA GLY A 44 2.01 11.87 16.76
C GLY A 44 3.36 11.23 17.07
N ASP A 45 3.38 9.94 17.42
CA ASP A 45 4.59 9.12 17.58
C ASP A 45 4.57 7.95 16.59
N VAL A 46 5.75 7.52 16.15
CA VAL A 46 5.92 6.33 15.29
C VAL A 46 5.59 5.06 16.08
N LYS A 47 4.54 4.33 15.67
CA LYS A 47 4.06 3.10 16.31
C LYS A 47 3.71 2.04 15.27
N GLU A 48 3.67 0.77 15.70
CA GLU A 48 3.13 -0.28 14.84
C GLU A 48 1.60 -0.17 14.71
N GLU A 49 1.08 -0.37 13.52
CA GLU A 49 -0.36 -0.44 13.23
C GLU A 49 -0.71 -1.70 12.42
N ASP A 50 -1.91 -2.24 12.65
CA ASP A 50 -2.46 -3.33 11.84
C ASP A 50 -2.71 -2.85 10.41
N ALA A 51 -2.15 -3.59 9.46
CA ALA A 51 -2.14 -3.20 8.05
C ALA A 51 -3.14 -3.97 7.18
N THR A 52 -4.04 -4.73 7.80
CA THR A 52 -5.05 -5.54 7.10
C THR A 52 -6.00 -4.62 6.34
N GLY A 53 -6.06 -4.80 5.01
CA GLY A 53 -6.96 -4.04 4.12
C GLY A 53 -6.63 -2.55 3.94
N ARG A 54 -5.46 -2.08 4.41
CA ARG A 54 -5.01 -0.67 4.33
C ARG A 54 -3.52 -0.59 3.98
N PHE A 55 -3.01 0.62 3.75
CA PHE A 55 -1.59 0.89 3.45
C PHE A 55 -1.12 0.14 2.21
N HIS A 56 -1.75 0.43 1.07
CA HIS A 56 -1.44 -0.25 -0.17
C HIS A 56 -0.01 0.06 -0.67
N ALA A 57 0.54 1.22 -0.31
CA ALA A 57 1.94 1.57 -0.55
C ALA A 57 2.94 0.55 0.02
N SER A 58 2.53 -0.25 1.02
CA SER A 58 3.36 -1.26 1.64
C SER A 58 3.33 -2.62 0.90
N LEU A 59 2.83 -2.70 -0.33
CA LEU A 59 2.65 -3.98 -1.04
C LEU A 59 3.68 -4.18 -2.16
N ALA A 60 3.94 -5.46 -2.46
CA ALA A 60 4.63 -5.87 -3.68
C ALA A 60 3.84 -7.00 -4.37
N LEU A 61 3.94 -7.08 -5.68
CA LEU A 61 3.24 -8.07 -6.50
C LEU A 61 4.07 -8.46 -7.72
N THR A 62 3.90 -9.68 -8.20
CA THR A 62 4.51 -10.07 -9.48
C THR A 62 3.79 -9.34 -10.62
N ARG A 63 4.51 -9.12 -11.72
CA ARG A 63 3.93 -8.63 -12.97
C ARG A 63 2.77 -9.50 -13.44
N SER A 64 2.91 -10.82 -13.32
CA SER A 64 1.84 -11.76 -13.67
C SER A 64 0.60 -11.57 -12.81
N ALA A 65 0.76 -11.34 -11.50
CA ALA A 65 -0.36 -11.05 -10.62
C ALA A 65 -1.05 -9.73 -10.99
N PHE A 66 -0.27 -8.69 -11.30
CA PHE A 66 -0.78 -7.39 -11.75
C PHE A 66 -1.63 -7.54 -13.03
N GLU A 67 -1.13 -8.28 -14.01
CA GLU A 67 -1.85 -8.55 -15.26
C GLU A 67 -3.10 -9.41 -15.01
N GLN A 68 -3.00 -10.44 -14.17
CA GLN A 68 -4.10 -11.34 -13.83
C GLN A 68 -5.27 -10.62 -13.14
N VAL A 69 -4.99 -9.63 -12.28
CA VAL A 69 -6.02 -8.83 -11.59
C VAL A 69 -6.54 -7.65 -12.43
N GLY A 70 -6.09 -7.51 -13.67
CA GLY A 70 -6.51 -6.44 -14.58
C GLY A 70 -5.85 -5.08 -14.31
N GLY A 71 -4.70 -5.07 -13.64
CA GLY A 71 -3.94 -3.87 -13.34
C GLY A 71 -4.53 -3.01 -12.20
N TRP A 72 -4.13 -1.74 -12.17
CA TRP A 72 -4.62 -0.79 -11.18
C TRP A 72 -6.12 -0.51 -11.41
N PRO A 73 -6.96 -0.44 -10.36
CA PRO A 73 -8.36 -0.10 -10.52
C PRO A 73 -8.53 1.29 -11.17
N LEU A 74 -9.08 1.30 -12.39
CA LEU A 74 -9.44 2.53 -13.10
C LEU A 74 -10.82 2.98 -12.63
N THR A 75 -10.84 3.76 -11.55
CA THR A 75 -12.05 4.27 -10.92
C THR A 75 -11.80 5.65 -10.31
N LEU A 76 -12.86 6.41 -10.11
CA LEU A 76 -12.83 7.69 -9.39
C LEU A 76 -13.06 7.51 -7.88
N ARG A 77 -13.54 6.32 -7.46
CA ARG A 77 -13.84 5.99 -6.06
C ARG A 77 -12.60 6.06 -5.18
N GLY A 78 -12.74 6.61 -3.98
CA GLY A 78 -11.67 6.70 -2.98
C GLY A 78 -11.17 5.37 -2.41
N ASP A 79 -11.81 4.24 -2.72
CA ASP A 79 -11.39 2.90 -2.27
C ASP A 79 -10.62 2.09 -3.33
N PHE A 80 -10.04 2.74 -4.34
CA PHE A 80 -9.31 2.07 -5.42
C PHE A 80 -8.20 1.15 -4.89
N ASP A 81 -7.56 1.50 -3.78
CA ASP A 81 -6.48 0.73 -3.17
C ASP A 81 -7.00 -0.54 -2.48
N GLN A 82 -8.12 -0.44 -1.76
CA GLN A 82 -8.83 -1.57 -1.18
C GLN A 82 -9.36 -2.53 -2.26
N GLN A 83 -9.84 -1.99 -3.39
CA GLN A 83 -10.24 -2.81 -4.54
C GLN A 83 -9.05 -3.61 -5.09
N LEU A 84 -7.86 -3.02 -5.19
CA LEU A 84 -6.67 -3.74 -5.63
C LEU A 84 -6.32 -4.87 -4.65
N ILE A 85 -6.28 -4.59 -3.34
CA ILE A 85 -6.00 -5.58 -2.30
C ILE A 85 -7.00 -6.74 -2.35
N ALA A 86 -8.29 -6.44 -2.55
CA ALA A 86 -9.34 -7.46 -2.68
C ALA A 86 -9.11 -8.35 -3.92
N ARG A 87 -8.75 -7.75 -5.06
CA ARG A 87 -8.44 -8.52 -6.29
C ARG A 87 -7.19 -9.40 -6.11
N LEU A 88 -6.14 -8.88 -5.49
CA LEU A 88 -4.93 -9.66 -5.19
C LEU A 88 -5.23 -10.83 -4.23
N SER A 89 -6.09 -10.62 -3.24
CA SER A 89 -6.54 -11.68 -2.32
C SER A 89 -7.29 -12.81 -3.04
N SER A 90 -7.89 -12.53 -4.21
CA SER A 90 -8.57 -13.55 -5.01
C SER A 90 -7.61 -14.47 -5.79
N VAL A 91 -6.36 -14.05 -6.01
CA VAL A 91 -5.36 -14.84 -6.76
C VAL A 91 -4.40 -15.61 -5.87
N GLY A 92 -4.37 -15.34 -4.55
CA GLY A 92 -3.59 -16.13 -3.61
C GLY A 92 -3.42 -15.48 -2.25
N ILE A 93 -2.90 -16.26 -1.31
CA ILE A 93 -2.52 -15.79 0.03
C ILE A 93 -1.26 -14.92 -0.10
N PRO A 94 -1.21 -13.71 0.48
CA PRO A 94 -0.02 -12.87 0.44
C PRO A 94 1.12 -13.48 1.23
N GLY A 95 2.35 -13.30 0.75
CA GLY A 95 3.53 -13.39 1.61
C GLY A 95 3.53 -12.27 2.65
N ASN A 96 3.94 -12.57 3.88
CA ASN A 96 4.01 -11.57 4.95
C ASN A 96 5.48 -11.25 5.31
N PRO A 97 6.03 -10.10 4.87
CA PRO A 97 7.39 -9.66 5.22
C PRO A 97 7.69 -9.57 6.72
N ARG A 98 6.66 -9.53 7.59
CA ARG A 98 6.83 -9.51 9.05
C ARG A 98 7.27 -10.86 9.62
N GLU A 99 7.14 -11.95 8.86
CA GLU A 99 7.61 -13.28 9.28
C GLU A 99 9.14 -13.37 9.30
N THR A 100 9.84 -12.53 8.53
CA THR A 100 11.30 -12.59 8.35
C THR A 100 12.04 -11.39 8.95
N GLY A 101 11.35 -10.33 9.39
CA GLY A 101 12.00 -9.13 9.91
C GLY A 101 11.04 -8.03 10.37
N PRO A 102 11.56 -6.91 10.95
CA PRO A 102 10.78 -5.75 11.42
C PRO A 102 9.96 -5.09 10.30
N PRO A 103 8.93 -4.27 10.59
CA PRO A 103 8.20 -3.56 9.54
C PRO A 103 9.18 -2.67 8.78
N SER A 104 8.98 -2.55 7.48
CA SER A 104 9.90 -1.84 6.58
C SER A 104 9.28 -0.61 5.93
N TYR A 105 8.01 -0.34 6.19
CA TYR A 105 7.25 0.79 5.65
C TYR A 105 6.73 1.64 6.80
N VAL A 106 6.85 2.95 6.65
CA VAL A 106 6.41 3.97 7.59
C VAL A 106 5.39 4.86 6.88
N PHE A 107 4.12 4.69 7.24
CA PHE A 107 3.05 5.58 6.83
C PHE A 107 3.22 6.93 7.54
N ARG A 108 3.49 7.98 6.77
CA ARG A 108 3.61 9.33 7.30
C ARG A 108 2.29 10.03 7.15
N TRP A 109 1.85 10.68 8.22
CA TRP A 109 0.62 11.44 8.29
C TRP A 109 0.85 12.74 9.05
N ASN A 110 1.40 12.65 10.26
CA ASN A 110 1.48 13.80 11.15
C ASN A 110 2.77 14.63 10.94
N SER A 111 3.86 13.99 10.50
CA SER A 111 5.17 14.65 10.34
C SER A 111 5.42 15.29 8.98
N THR A 112 4.56 15.10 7.98
CA THR A 112 4.82 15.57 6.62
C THR A 112 4.71 17.08 6.49
N GLY A 113 3.81 17.71 7.27
CA GLY A 113 3.41 19.10 7.06
C GLY A 113 2.74 19.33 5.69
N ALA A 114 2.44 18.25 4.97
CA ALA A 114 1.89 18.24 3.63
C ALA A 114 0.48 17.63 3.65
N TYR A 115 -0.26 17.86 2.57
CA TYR A 115 -1.59 17.33 2.40
C TYR A 115 -1.52 15.87 1.90
N HIS A 116 -2.30 14.98 2.52
CA HIS A 116 -2.45 13.59 2.11
C HIS A 116 -3.70 13.41 1.25
N GLY A 117 -3.58 12.84 0.04
CA GLY A 117 -4.72 12.56 -0.86
C GLY A 117 -5.93 11.92 -0.16
N GLN A 118 -5.64 11.02 0.79
CA GLN A 118 -6.63 10.35 1.63
C GLN A 118 -7.48 11.31 2.49
N ALA A 119 -6.95 12.46 2.91
CA ALA A 119 -7.64 13.38 3.82
C ALA A 119 -8.80 14.15 3.17
N ILE A 120 -8.89 14.21 1.83
CA ILE A 120 -10.05 14.78 1.12
C ILE A 120 -11.11 13.71 0.77
N MET A 121 -10.77 12.43 0.84
CA MET A 121 -11.71 11.33 0.59
C MET A 121 -12.69 11.23 1.76
N ARG A 122 -13.99 11.38 1.46
CA ARG A 122 -15.06 11.28 2.47
C ARG A 122 -15.55 9.86 2.70
N GLY A 123 -15.12 8.92 1.86
CA GLY A 123 -15.42 7.51 2.01
C GLY A 123 -15.19 6.69 0.75
N PRO A 124 -15.44 5.36 0.79
CA PRO A 124 -15.13 4.44 -0.29
C PRO A 124 -15.79 4.78 -1.64
N ASN A 125 -17.06 5.20 -1.60
CA ASN A 125 -17.83 5.55 -2.80
C ASN A 125 -17.66 7.01 -3.23
N ASP A 126 -16.75 7.76 -2.62
CA ASP A 126 -16.54 9.16 -2.96
C ASP A 126 -15.82 9.24 -4.30
N GLU A 127 -16.51 9.70 -5.34
CA GLU A 127 -15.99 9.88 -6.69
C GLU A 127 -15.61 11.33 -6.99
N ARG A 128 -15.67 12.23 -6.00
CA ARG A 128 -15.43 13.67 -6.18
C ARG A 128 -14.33 14.23 -5.28
N TRP A 129 -13.54 13.37 -4.66
CA TRP A 129 -12.48 13.78 -3.75
C TRP A 129 -11.43 14.63 -4.45
N TYR A 130 -11.07 14.32 -5.69
CA TYR A 130 -10.08 15.09 -6.45
C TYR A 130 -10.56 16.51 -6.80
N GLU A 131 -11.86 16.77 -6.92
CA GLU A 131 -12.40 18.11 -7.20
C GLU A 131 -12.08 19.10 -6.06
N ARG A 132 -12.08 18.59 -4.83
CA ARG A 132 -11.81 19.35 -3.60
C ARG A 132 -10.32 19.66 -3.39
N VAL A 133 -9.43 19.07 -4.19
CA VAL A 133 -8.00 19.42 -4.19
C VAL A 133 -7.81 20.85 -4.70
N LEU A 134 -8.66 21.30 -5.63
CA LEU A 134 -8.57 22.63 -6.25
C LEU A 134 -9.09 23.76 -5.35
N ASP A 135 -9.86 23.44 -4.31
CA ASP A 135 -10.45 24.41 -3.38
C ASP A 135 -9.48 24.81 -2.24
N ARG A 136 -8.18 24.52 -2.39
CA ARG A 136 -7.16 24.64 -1.34
C ARG A 136 -5.91 25.39 -1.79
#